data_AF-N8YKZ3-F1
#
_entry.id   AF-N8YKZ3-F1
#
_cell.length_a   1.000
_cell.length_b   1.000
_cell.length_c   1.000
_cell.angle_alpha   90.00
_cell.angle_beta   90.00
_cell.angle_gamma   90.00
#
_symmetry.space_group_name_H-M   'P 1'
#
loop_
_entity.id
_entity.type
_entity.pdbx_description
1 polymer ?
#
loop_
_entity_poly.entity_id
_entity_poly.type
_entity_poly.pdbx_seq_one_letter_code
_entity_poly.pdbx_strand_id
1 'polypeptide(L)'
;MYNSKFKIDEKVILPDSSEAAWPINVTAWQSNTGHIFLDEKVARYDGSTHSLCKRGHLSPKQGYCAECVPLNNQEEYATYPKQKWNDEPLYSMALDQWYFDKNSVIDVMRETGQSAQELMLVIGEPKNAYEIDPDEYFEEHLPDGINVPDEIAEAFNTLNDAIRNCANPLCYYPSNIAVLIEEV
;
A
#
# COMPACT_ATOMS: atom_id res chain seq x y z
N MET A 1 45.12 46.09 20.25
CA MET A 1 45.77 45.00 19.49
C MET A 1 44.91 43.77 19.65
N TYR A 2 44.17 43.36 18.62
CA TYR A 2 43.32 42.16 18.65
C TYR A 2 44.15 40.96 18.20
N ASN A 3 44.44 40.04 19.12
CA ASN A 3 45.15 38.79 18.84
C ASN A 3 44.15 37.78 18.27
N SER A 4 44.25 37.48 16.96
CA SER A 4 43.51 36.38 16.33
C SER A 4 44.00 35.04 16.88
N LYS A 5 43.07 34.23 17.40
CA LYS A 5 43.30 32.93 18.06
C LYS A 5 43.25 31.72 17.12
N PHE A 6 43.20 31.91 15.80
CA PHE A 6 43.03 30.80 14.85
C PHE A 6 44.35 30.48 14.14
N LYS A 7 44.95 29.32 14.47
CA LYS A 7 45.95 28.68 13.61
C LYS A 7 45.20 28.07 12.43
N ILE A 8 45.50 28.54 11.22
CA ILE A 8 44.98 27.94 10.00
C ILE A 8 46.08 27.05 9.44
N ASP A 9 46.03 25.76 9.77
CA ASP A 9 47.00 24.75 9.30
C ASP A 9 46.66 24.22 7.90
N GLU A 10 45.55 24.67 7.30
CA GLU A 10 45.07 24.30 5.97
C GLU A 10 45.21 25.45 4.97
N LYS A 11 45.28 25.14 3.67
CA LYS A 11 45.37 26.17 2.62
C LYS A 11 44.10 27.02 2.62
N VAL A 12 44.24 28.33 2.89
CA VAL A 12 43.13 29.29 2.87
C VAL A 12 42.78 29.64 1.41
N ILE A 13 41.57 29.30 0.98
CA ILE A 13 41.01 29.71 -0.31
C ILE A 13 39.88 30.71 -0.03
N LEU A 14 40.05 31.96 -0.47
CA LEU A 14 39.06 33.04 -0.30
C LEU A 14 38.01 33.02 -1.43
N PRO A 15 36.78 33.54 -1.21
CA PRO A 15 35.72 33.56 -2.23
C PRO A 15 36.11 34.21 -3.57
N ASP A 16 36.99 35.22 -3.53
CA ASP A 16 37.47 35.94 -4.72
C ASP A 16 38.65 35.24 -5.43
N SER A 17 39.14 34.12 -4.89
CA SER A 17 40.22 33.36 -5.49
C SER A 17 39.73 32.62 -6.73
N SER A 18 40.50 32.65 -7.82
CA SER A 18 40.22 31.82 -9.01
C SER A 18 40.37 30.31 -8.74
N GLU A 19 41.05 29.94 -7.65
CA GLU A 19 41.09 28.56 -7.16
C GLU A 19 39.79 28.15 -6.46
N ALA A 20 38.99 29.11 -5.99
CA ALA A 20 37.73 28.84 -5.30
C ALA A 20 36.66 28.30 -6.25
N ALA A 21 36.60 28.81 -7.48
CA ALA A 21 35.66 28.34 -8.49
C ALA A 21 36.12 28.72 -9.91
N TRP A 22 35.81 27.85 -10.87
CA TRP A 22 35.96 28.14 -12.30
C TRP A 22 34.72 27.63 -13.06
N PRO A 23 34.32 28.30 -14.15
CA PRO A 23 33.18 27.88 -14.94
C PRO A 23 33.48 26.55 -15.64
N ILE A 24 32.51 25.63 -15.60
CA ILE A 24 32.54 24.39 -16.35
C ILE A 24 31.26 24.27 -17.19
N ASN A 25 31.37 23.67 -18.36
CA ASN A 25 30.21 23.26 -19.14
C ASN A 25 29.81 21.85 -18.69
N VAL A 26 28.60 21.71 -18.17
CA VAL A 26 28.05 20.41 -17.77
C VAL A 26 26.96 20.03 -18.76
N THR A 27 27.14 18.89 -19.42
CA THR A 27 26.06 18.26 -20.18
C THR A 27 25.04 17.70 -19.20
N ALA A 28 23.82 18.22 -19.26
CA ALA A 28 22.71 17.78 -18.43
C ALA A 28 21.49 17.45 -19.30
N TRP A 29 20.57 16.69 -18.73
CA TRP A 29 19.35 16.23 -19.38
C TRP A 29 18.15 16.89 -18.72
N GLN A 30 17.31 17.54 -19.53
CA GLN A 30 16.03 18.07 -19.09
C GLN A 30 14.93 17.04 -19.34
N SER A 31 14.16 16.70 -18.32
CA SER A 31 13.00 15.81 -18.46
C SER A 31 11.78 16.55 -19.03
N ASN A 32 10.74 15.82 -19.43
CA ASN A 32 9.48 16.40 -19.90
C ASN A 32 8.71 17.16 -18.80
N THR A 33 9.08 17.02 -17.52
CA THR A 33 8.51 17.77 -16.38
C THR A 33 9.24 19.10 -16.13
N GLY A 34 10.37 19.33 -16.83
CA GLY A 34 11.19 20.54 -16.73
C GLY A 34 12.36 20.44 -15.75
N HIS A 35 12.50 19.33 -15.00
CA HIS A 35 13.62 19.09 -14.10
C HIS A 35 14.92 18.80 -14.87
N ILE A 36 16.07 19.17 -14.30
CA ILE A 36 17.40 18.98 -14.90
C ILE A 36 18.18 17.93 -14.09
N PHE A 37 18.74 16.95 -14.79
CA PHE A 37 19.52 15.86 -14.20
C PHE A 37 20.87 15.71 -14.89
N LEU A 38 21.88 15.24 -14.16
CA LEU A 38 23.18 14.89 -14.74
C LEU A 38 23.18 13.49 -15.38
N ASP A 39 22.28 12.61 -14.93
CA ASP A 39 22.12 11.25 -15.46
C ASP A 39 20.91 11.17 -16.41
N GLU A 40 21.16 10.71 -17.63
CA GLU A 40 20.15 10.53 -18.68
C GLU A 40 19.01 9.58 -18.25
N LYS A 41 19.34 8.46 -17.60
CA LYS A 41 18.36 7.44 -17.23
C LYS A 41 17.35 7.99 -16.24
N VAL A 42 17.83 8.79 -15.29
CA VAL A 42 16.98 9.46 -14.30
C VAL A 42 16.09 10.49 -14.97
N ALA A 43 16.63 11.32 -15.87
CA ALA A 43 15.82 12.28 -16.62
C ALA A 43 14.72 11.62 -17.47
N ARG A 44 15.05 10.50 -18.12
CA ARG A 44 14.09 9.73 -18.93
C ARG A 44 13.02 9.06 -18.07
N TYR A 45 13.40 8.52 -16.90
CA TYR A 45 12.45 7.94 -15.96
C TYR A 45 11.52 9.02 -15.34
N ASP A 46 12.07 10.18 -15.00
CA ASP A 46 11.27 11.31 -14.51
C ASP A 46 10.25 11.77 -15.56
N GLY A 47 10.71 11.96 -16.80
CA GLY A 47 9.87 12.42 -17.91
C GLY A 47 8.90 11.38 -18.49
N SER A 48 9.01 10.09 -18.13
CA SER A 48 8.12 9.05 -18.65
C SER A 48 6.82 8.96 -17.87
N THR A 49 5.75 8.58 -18.57
CA THR A 49 4.44 8.28 -17.98
C THR A 49 4.17 6.78 -17.88
N HIS A 50 4.81 5.99 -18.74
CA HIS A 50 4.61 4.54 -18.88
C HIS A 50 5.93 3.79 -18.98
N SER A 51 5.86 2.49 -18.73
CA SER A 51 6.95 1.53 -18.93
C SER A 51 6.39 0.22 -19.48
N LEU A 52 7.27 -0.64 -20.00
CA LEU A 52 6.89 -2.01 -20.38
C LEU A 52 7.01 -2.92 -19.16
N CYS A 53 5.98 -3.69 -18.87
CA CYS A 53 6.02 -4.71 -17.83
C CYS A 53 6.93 -5.89 -18.25
N LYS A 54 7.18 -6.82 -17.33
CA LYS A 54 8.01 -8.02 -17.62
C LYS A 54 7.46 -8.88 -18.78
N ARG A 55 6.15 -8.84 -19.01
CA ARG A 55 5.47 -9.55 -20.10
C ARG A 55 5.39 -8.72 -21.40
N GLY A 56 5.91 -7.49 -21.41
CA GLY A 56 5.97 -6.64 -22.60
C GLY A 56 4.75 -5.74 -22.83
N HIS A 57 3.77 -5.72 -21.93
CA HIS A 57 2.60 -4.83 -22.03
C HIS A 57 2.95 -3.41 -21.57
N LEU A 58 2.29 -2.42 -22.16
CA LEU A 58 2.40 -1.02 -21.73
C LEU A 58 1.67 -0.83 -20.40
N SER A 59 2.35 -0.24 -19.42
CA SER A 59 1.82 -0.01 -18.07
C SER A 59 2.18 1.39 -17.58
N PRO A 60 1.34 2.05 -16.77
CA PRO A 60 1.74 3.26 -16.07
C PRO A 60 3.04 3.06 -15.31
N LYS A 61 3.90 4.09 -15.27
CA LYS A 61 5.16 4.07 -14.51
C LYS A 61 4.93 3.82 -13.03
N GLN A 62 3.85 4.40 -12.50
CA GLN A 62 3.39 4.23 -11.12
C GLN A 62 2.05 3.52 -11.17
N GLY A 63 2.04 2.21 -10.87
CA GLY A 63 0.83 1.41 -10.86
C GLY A 63 1.06 -0.03 -11.32
N TYR A 64 -0.03 -0.76 -11.47
CA TYR A 64 -0.05 -2.15 -11.91
C TYR A 64 -0.33 -2.25 -13.41
N CYS A 65 0.13 -3.35 -14.02
CA CYS A 65 -0.19 -3.65 -15.40
C CYS A 65 -1.58 -4.28 -15.49
N ALA A 66 -2.56 -3.52 -16.00
CA ALA A 66 -3.95 -3.93 -16.10
C ALA A 66 -4.15 -5.27 -16.84
N GLU A 67 -3.30 -5.59 -17.82
CA GLU A 67 -3.36 -6.87 -18.53
C GLU A 67 -2.79 -8.05 -17.72
N CYS A 68 -1.83 -7.78 -16.84
CA CYS A 68 -1.20 -8.83 -16.02
C CYS A 68 -2.00 -9.16 -14.77
N VAL A 69 -2.73 -8.20 -14.20
CA VAL A 69 -3.56 -8.41 -13.00
C VAL A 69 -4.52 -9.61 -13.14
N PRO A 70 -5.40 -9.70 -14.16
CA PRO A 70 -6.32 -10.83 -14.27
C PRO A 70 -5.59 -12.16 -14.49
N LEU A 71 -4.46 -12.17 -15.18
CA LEU A 71 -3.65 -13.37 -15.39
C LEU A 71 -3.03 -13.86 -14.08
N ASN A 72 -2.47 -12.94 -13.29
CA ASN A 72 -1.92 -13.27 -11.98
C ASN A 72 -3.03 -13.77 -11.03
N ASN A 73 -4.19 -13.11 -11.01
CA ASN A 73 -5.33 -13.54 -10.20
C ASN A 73 -5.78 -14.96 -10.58
N GLN A 74 -5.82 -15.30 -11.87
CA GLN A 74 -6.14 -16.66 -12.32
C GLN A 74 -5.09 -17.68 -11.88
N GLU A 75 -3.80 -17.34 -12.02
CA GLU A 75 -2.67 -18.17 -11.58
C GLU A 75 -2.73 -18.41 -10.06
N GLU A 76 -3.00 -17.37 -9.27
CA GLU A 76 -3.14 -17.44 -7.80
C GLU A 76 -4.37 -18.25 -7.40
N TYR A 77 -5.55 -17.94 -7.95
CA TYR A 77 -6.80 -18.63 -7.65
C TYR A 77 -6.74 -20.13 -7.94
N ALA A 78 -6.01 -20.53 -8.99
CA ALA A 78 -5.80 -21.95 -9.32
C ALA A 78 -5.07 -22.74 -8.21
N THR A 79 -4.33 -22.05 -7.33
CA THR A 79 -3.63 -22.66 -6.20
C THR A 79 -4.47 -22.77 -4.93
N TYR A 80 -5.65 -22.14 -4.88
CA TYR A 80 -6.40 -22.01 -3.64
C TYR A 80 -7.07 -23.34 -3.25
N PRO A 81 -6.98 -23.76 -1.97
CA PRO A 81 -7.82 -24.83 -1.44
C PRO A 81 -9.30 -24.50 -1.63
N LYS A 82 -10.11 -25.54 -1.83
CA LYS A 82 -11.54 -25.42 -2.10
C LYS A 82 -12.36 -25.80 -0.87
N GLN A 83 -13.38 -25.00 -0.56
CA GLN A 83 -14.29 -25.23 0.57
C GLN A 83 -15.75 -25.08 0.11
N LYS A 84 -16.64 -25.93 0.65
CA LYS A 84 -18.09 -25.81 0.43
C LYS A 84 -18.60 -24.52 1.06
N TRP A 85 -19.43 -23.78 0.31
CA TRP A 85 -20.01 -22.53 0.80
C TRP A 85 -20.98 -22.77 1.96
N ASN A 86 -20.82 -22.02 3.04
CA ASN A 86 -21.66 -22.04 4.23
C ASN A 86 -22.16 -20.62 4.56
N ASP A 87 -22.64 -19.93 3.53
CA ASP A 87 -23.22 -18.58 3.58
C ASP A 87 -22.27 -17.48 4.12
N GLU A 88 -20.95 -17.70 4.08
CA GLU A 88 -19.97 -16.65 4.35
C GLU A 88 -20.00 -15.56 3.27
N PRO A 89 -19.63 -14.30 3.59
CA PRO A 89 -19.40 -13.28 2.57
C PRO A 89 -18.37 -13.76 1.54
N LEU A 90 -18.59 -13.42 0.28
CA LEU A 90 -17.71 -13.79 -0.82
C LEU A 90 -17.13 -12.56 -1.49
N TYR A 91 -15.94 -12.72 -2.04
CA TYR A 91 -15.29 -11.72 -2.88
C TYR A 91 -14.97 -12.32 -4.25
N SER A 92 -15.26 -11.59 -5.32
CA SER A 92 -14.86 -11.95 -6.68
C SER A 92 -13.54 -11.29 -7.03
N MET A 93 -12.49 -12.09 -7.22
CA MET A 93 -11.20 -11.59 -7.74
C MET A 93 -11.28 -11.17 -9.22
N ALA A 94 -12.29 -11.66 -9.94
CA ALA A 94 -12.50 -11.35 -11.36
C ALA A 94 -13.16 -9.98 -11.55
N LEU A 95 -14.11 -9.65 -10.68
CA LEU A 95 -14.91 -8.42 -10.76
C LEU A 95 -14.47 -7.35 -9.76
N ASP A 96 -13.58 -7.67 -8.82
CA ASP A 96 -13.18 -6.79 -7.72
C ASP A 96 -14.39 -6.31 -6.90
N GLN A 97 -15.23 -7.26 -6.48
CA GLN A 97 -16.53 -6.97 -5.86
C GLN A 97 -16.85 -7.92 -4.71
N TRP A 98 -17.49 -7.37 -3.66
CA TRP A 98 -17.98 -8.09 -2.49
C TRP A 98 -19.46 -8.46 -2.58
N TYR A 99 -19.79 -9.60 -1.98
CA TYR A 99 -21.14 -10.14 -1.84
C TYR A 99 -21.36 -10.60 -0.40
N PHE A 100 -22.31 -9.98 0.30
CA PHE A 100 -22.57 -10.26 1.72
C PHE A 100 -23.79 -11.16 1.96
N ASP A 101 -24.59 -11.38 0.92
CA ASP A 101 -25.77 -12.23 0.99
C ASP A 101 -25.81 -13.21 -0.19
N LYS A 102 -26.46 -14.35 0.05
CA LYS A 102 -26.52 -15.46 -0.91
C LYS A 102 -27.19 -15.09 -2.24
N ASN A 103 -28.22 -14.25 -2.20
CA ASN A 103 -28.97 -13.91 -3.40
C ASN A 103 -28.12 -13.07 -4.34
N SER A 104 -27.34 -12.12 -3.81
CA SER A 104 -26.44 -11.29 -4.63
C SER A 104 -25.42 -12.11 -5.44
N VAL A 105 -24.90 -13.20 -4.87
CA VAL A 105 -23.98 -14.12 -5.57
C VAL A 105 -24.71 -14.90 -6.66
N ILE A 106 -25.89 -15.44 -6.35
CA ILE A 106 -26.69 -16.21 -7.31
C ILE A 106 -27.15 -15.32 -8.47
N ASP A 107 -27.54 -14.07 -8.17
CA ASP A 107 -28.00 -13.10 -9.16
C ASP A 107 -26.85 -12.74 -10.11
N VAL A 108 -25.65 -12.44 -9.61
CA VAL A 108 -24.51 -12.16 -10.50
C VAL A 108 -24.14 -13.37 -11.36
N MET A 109 -24.16 -14.59 -10.80
CA MET A 109 -23.87 -15.81 -11.57
C MET A 109 -24.90 -16.03 -12.69
N ARG A 110 -26.18 -15.70 -12.45
CA ARG A 110 -27.25 -15.78 -13.46
C ARG A 110 -27.14 -14.68 -14.50
N GLU A 111 -26.86 -13.46 -14.08
CA GLU A 111 -26.77 -12.29 -14.96
C GLU A 111 -25.58 -12.39 -15.92
N THR A 112 -24.42 -12.85 -15.43
CA THR A 112 -23.21 -13.01 -16.24
C THR A 112 -23.16 -14.36 -16.97
N GLY A 113 -23.90 -15.36 -16.47
CA GLY A 113 -23.80 -16.75 -16.92
C GLY A 113 -22.47 -17.41 -16.53
N GLN A 114 -21.73 -16.84 -15.58
CA GLN A 114 -20.43 -17.33 -15.14
C GLN A 114 -20.56 -18.20 -13.88
N SER A 115 -19.78 -19.27 -13.83
CA SER A 115 -19.63 -20.13 -12.66
C SER A 115 -18.86 -19.45 -11.53
N ALA A 116 -18.93 -20.01 -10.31
CA ALA A 116 -18.15 -19.54 -9.17
C ALA A 116 -16.62 -19.54 -9.44
N GLN A 117 -16.16 -20.49 -10.25
CA GLN A 117 -14.75 -20.58 -10.66
C GLN A 117 -14.37 -19.48 -11.66
N GLU A 118 -15.22 -19.18 -12.64
CA GLU A 118 -14.97 -18.10 -13.62
C GLU A 118 -15.02 -16.71 -12.97
N LEU A 119 -15.88 -16.54 -11.98
CA LEU A 119 -15.92 -15.34 -11.13
C LEU A 119 -14.79 -15.30 -10.10
N MET A 120 -13.98 -16.36 -9.97
CA MET A 120 -12.91 -16.50 -8.98
C MET A 120 -13.39 -16.12 -7.57
N LEU A 121 -14.50 -16.73 -7.14
CA LEU A 121 -15.11 -16.44 -5.84
C LEU A 121 -14.30 -17.06 -4.70
N VAL A 122 -13.93 -16.22 -3.73
CA VAL A 122 -13.20 -16.62 -2.53
C VAL A 122 -13.99 -16.26 -1.27
N ILE A 123 -13.75 -17.02 -0.20
CA ILE A 123 -14.39 -16.77 1.10
C ILE A 123 -13.82 -15.49 1.71
N GLY A 124 -14.69 -14.67 2.30
CA GLY A 124 -14.31 -13.52 3.09
C GLY A 124 -13.89 -13.92 4.50
N GLU A 125 -12.66 -13.59 4.87
CA GLU A 125 -12.17 -13.74 6.24
C GLU A 125 -12.58 -12.53 7.08
N PRO A 126 -13.35 -12.73 8.18
CA PRO A 126 -13.73 -11.64 9.06
C PRO A 126 -12.53 -11.10 9.82
N LYS A 127 -12.47 -9.77 9.95
CA LYS A 127 -11.52 -9.07 10.81
C LYS A 127 -12.28 -8.26 11.86
N ASN A 128 -11.97 -8.53 13.12
CA ASN A 128 -12.50 -7.78 14.25
C ASN A 128 -11.67 -6.53 14.52
N ALA A 129 -12.27 -5.57 15.22
CA ALA A 129 -11.53 -4.46 15.82
C ALA A 129 -10.48 -5.01 16.81
N TYR A 130 -9.39 -4.27 16.99
CA TYR A 130 -8.34 -4.58 17.95
C TYR A 130 -8.39 -3.58 19.10
N GLU A 131 -8.04 -4.05 20.29
CA GLU A 131 -7.92 -3.21 21.48
C GLU A 131 -6.79 -2.18 21.26
N ILE A 132 -6.99 -0.99 21.79
CA ILE A 132 -6.04 0.12 21.65
C ILE A 132 -5.38 0.35 23.00
N ASP A 133 -4.06 0.29 23.04
CA ASP A 133 -3.29 0.73 24.21
C ASP A 133 -3.18 2.26 24.19
N PRO A 134 -3.69 2.97 25.21
CA PRO A 134 -3.64 4.43 25.23
C PRO A 134 -2.21 5.00 25.30
N ASP A 135 -1.27 4.31 25.95
CA ASP A 135 0.11 4.79 26.08
C ASP A 135 0.84 4.65 24.73
N GLU A 136 0.61 3.56 24.00
CA GLU A 136 1.11 3.38 22.63
C GLU A 136 0.45 4.38 21.66
N TYR A 137 -0.86 4.60 21.78
CA TYR A 137 -1.60 5.49 20.89
C TYR A 137 -1.17 6.96 21.01
N PHE A 138 -0.76 7.40 22.21
CA PHE A 138 -0.33 8.77 22.47
C PHE A 138 1.19 8.93 22.65
N GLU A 139 1.99 7.92 22.27
CA GLU A 139 3.46 7.93 22.46
C GLU A 139 4.12 9.21 21.93
N GLU A 140 3.73 9.71 20.75
CA GLU A 140 4.29 10.94 20.15
C GLU A 140 3.96 12.24 20.92
N HIS A 141 3.04 12.17 21.87
CA HIS A 141 2.55 13.30 22.65
C HIS A 141 2.85 13.18 24.15
N LEU A 142 3.29 12.00 24.59
CA LEU A 142 3.69 11.74 25.97
C LEU A 142 5.19 11.93 26.12
N PRO A 143 5.65 12.59 27.20
CA PRO A 143 7.05 12.55 27.56
C PRO A 143 7.49 11.13 27.94
N ASP A 144 8.76 10.80 27.70
CA ASP A 144 9.32 9.50 28.04
C ASP A 144 9.02 9.08 29.49
N GLY A 145 8.41 7.90 29.64
CA GLY A 145 8.10 7.31 30.96
C GLY A 145 6.89 7.92 31.67
N ILE A 146 6.06 8.70 30.96
CA ILE A 146 4.77 9.20 31.47
C ILE A 146 3.63 8.48 30.75
N ASN A 147 2.72 7.89 31.54
CA ASN A 147 1.49 7.28 31.03
C ASN A 147 0.39 8.33 30.83
N VAL A 148 -0.65 7.98 30.09
CA VAL A 148 -1.85 8.80 29.99
C VAL A 148 -2.52 9.03 31.36
N PRO A 149 -3.25 10.15 31.54
CA PRO A 149 -4.07 10.36 32.73
C PRO A 149 -5.10 9.24 32.95
N ASP A 150 -5.42 8.94 34.21
CA ASP A 150 -6.34 7.85 34.60
C ASP A 150 -7.70 7.98 33.92
N GLU A 151 -8.24 9.20 33.76
CA GLU A 151 -9.55 9.39 33.12
C GLU A 151 -9.54 8.96 31.63
N ILE A 152 -8.40 9.09 30.97
CA ILE A 152 -8.21 8.64 29.58
C ILE A 152 -8.02 7.13 29.55
N ALA A 153 -7.19 6.58 30.43
CA ALA A 153 -6.99 5.13 30.54
C ALA A 153 -8.32 4.39 30.79
N GLU A 154 -9.16 4.89 31.68
CA GLU A 154 -10.49 4.34 31.96
C GLU A 154 -11.43 4.39 30.75
N ALA A 155 -11.39 5.48 29.97
CA ALA A 155 -12.18 5.59 28.74
C ALA A 155 -11.74 4.56 27.68
N PHE A 156 -10.43 4.35 27.51
CA PHE A 156 -9.89 3.32 26.63
C PHE A 156 -10.25 1.92 27.12
N ASN A 157 -10.18 1.64 28.41
CA ASN A 157 -10.63 0.36 28.97
C ASN A 157 -12.10 0.08 28.66
N THR A 158 -12.97 1.09 28.79
CA THR A 158 -14.40 0.97 28.44
C THR A 158 -14.60 0.67 26.95
N LEU A 159 -13.83 1.32 26.07
CA LEU A 159 -13.86 1.05 24.64
C LEU A 159 -13.33 -0.36 24.32
N ASN A 160 -12.20 -0.75 24.91
CA ASN A 160 -11.58 -2.06 24.71
C ASN A 160 -12.50 -3.19 25.19
N ASP A 161 -13.24 -2.97 26.28
CA ASP A 161 -14.30 -3.89 26.71
C ASP A 161 -15.41 -4.00 25.68
N ALA A 162 -15.85 -2.90 25.07
CA ALA A 162 -16.83 -2.93 23.99
C ALA A 162 -16.28 -3.66 22.74
N ILE A 163 -15.01 -3.43 22.38
CA ILE A 163 -14.33 -4.10 21.26
C ILE A 163 -14.26 -5.60 21.50
N ARG A 164 -13.81 -6.02 22.69
CA ARG A 164 -13.65 -7.44 23.05
C ARG A 164 -14.97 -8.19 23.05
N ASN A 165 -16.06 -7.52 23.42
CA ASN A 165 -17.41 -8.09 23.47
C ASN A 165 -18.19 -7.95 22.14
N CYS A 166 -17.63 -7.29 21.13
CA CYS A 166 -18.28 -7.15 19.84
C CYS A 166 -18.20 -8.47 19.05
N ALA A 167 -19.35 -9.15 18.88
CA ALA A 167 -19.44 -10.38 18.10
C ALA A 167 -19.43 -10.15 16.58
N ASN A 168 -19.66 -8.91 16.13
CA ASN A 168 -19.76 -8.58 14.71
C ASN A 168 -18.38 -8.22 14.16
N PRO A 169 -17.98 -8.80 13.02
CA PRO A 169 -16.76 -8.39 12.32
C PRO A 169 -16.80 -6.91 11.93
N LEU A 170 -15.66 -6.24 12.03
CA LEU A 170 -15.49 -4.85 11.61
C LEU A 170 -15.42 -4.74 10.09
N CYS A 171 -14.67 -5.64 9.46
CA CYS A 171 -14.53 -5.72 8.02
C CYS A 171 -14.18 -7.16 7.58
N TYR A 172 -14.00 -7.35 6.28
CA TYR A 172 -13.63 -8.63 5.69
C TYR A 172 -12.44 -8.45 4.74
N TYR A 173 -11.61 -9.47 4.65
CA TYR A 173 -10.51 -9.57 3.70
C TYR A 173 -10.73 -10.79 2.79
N PRO A 174 -10.32 -10.73 1.51
CA PRO A 174 -10.38 -11.90 0.66
C PRO A 174 -9.40 -12.96 1.19
N SER A 175 -9.90 -14.16 1.44
CA SER A 175 -9.06 -15.30 1.83
C SER A 175 -8.38 -15.94 0.61
N ASN A 176 -7.52 -16.89 0.89
CA ASN A 176 -6.94 -17.79 -0.10
C ASN A 176 -7.76 -19.10 -0.23
N ILE A 177 -9.06 -19.06 0.03
CA ILE A 177 -9.95 -20.23 -0.02
C ILE A 177 -11.00 -20.00 -1.11
N ALA A 178 -10.95 -20.81 -2.16
CA ALA A 178 -11.91 -20.81 -3.23
C ALA A 178 -13.22 -21.48 -2.79
N VAL A 179 -14.35 -20.88 -3.15
CA VAL A 179 -15.66 -21.41 -2.77
C VAL A 179 -16.15 -22.46 -3.77
N LEU A 180 -16.79 -23.51 -3.26
CA LEU A 180 -17.57 -24.47 -4.02
C LEU A 180 -19.06 -24.23 -3.78
N ILE A 181 -19.75 -23.79 -4.82
CA ILE A 181 -21.19 -23.61 -4.84
C ILE A 181 -21.77 -24.77 -5.64
N GLU A 182 -22.69 -25.53 -5.03
CA GLU A 182 -23.50 -26.51 -5.77
C GLU A 182 -24.44 -25.71 -6.69
N GLU A 183 -24.19 -25.74 -7.99
CA GLU A 183 -25.05 -25.09 -8.98
C GLU A 183 -26.47 -25.66 -8.87
N VAL A 184 -27.46 -24.77 -8.70
CA VAL A 184 -28.89 -25.12 -8.58
C VAL A 184 -29.57 -25.06 -9.94
#